data_AF-A0A3P1XE10-F1
#
_entry.id   AF-A0A3P1XE10-F1
#
_cell.length_a   1.000
_cell.length_b   1.000
_cell.length_c   1.000
_cell.angle_alpha   90.00
_cell.angle_beta   90.00
_cell.angle_gamma   90.00
#
_symmetry.space_group_name_H-M   'P 1'
#
loop_
_entity.id
_entity.type
_entity.pdbx_description
1 polymer ?
#
loop_
_entity_poly.entity_id
_entity_poly.type
_entity_poly.pdbx_seq_one_letter_code
_entity_poly.pdbx_strand_id
1 'polypeptide(L)'
;QKYTVPDHPNPEVLKFIEYPTRPTGIQTFNEQSILSLYREKLHSISMMLAISDSDIRDDAYTFTNLVLKPLVEYVRWIHLLPASENHHHNGIGGLLSHSLEVAILSLKNAHHSELRPIGYQDEEVVRRKVYLYAAFICGLVHDAGKVYDLDIVSLNLASPII
;
A
#
# COMPACT_ATOMS: atom_id res chain seq x y z
N GLN A 1 -5.68 17.84 6.58
CA GLN A 1 -5.51 16.88 7.69
C GLN A 1 -4.22 16.12 7.40
N LYS A 2 -3.28 15.99 8.35
CA LYS A 2 -2.03 15.26 8.10
C LYS A 2 -2.39 13.80 7.86
N TYR A 3 -2.00 13.23 6.72
CA TYR A 3 -2.24 11.81 6.45
C TYR A 3 -1.37 11.01 7.41
N THR A 4 -2.00 10.40 8.41
CA THR A 4 -1.30 9.61 9.43
C THR A 4 -1.83 8.19 9.45
N VAL A 5 -0.91 7.25 9.63
CA VAL A 5 -1.25 5.86 9.98
C VAL A 5 -1.50 5.84 11.49
N PRO A 6 -2.50 5.10 12.01
CA PRO A 6 -2.73 4.91 13.44
C PRO A 6 -1.65 4.05 14.13
N ASP A 7 -1.30 4.39 15.39
CA ASP A 7 -0.19 3.78 16.15
C ASP A 7 -0.40 2.32 16.50
N HIS A 8 -1.64 1.92 16.68
CA HIS A 8 -2.00 0.55 16.99
C HIS A 8 -2.86 -0.04 15.88
N PRO A 9 -2.68 -1.34 15.56
CA PRO A 9 -3.52 -2.01 14.59
C PRO A 9 -4.98 -1.95 15.03
N ASN A 10 -5.89 -1.68 14.10
CA ASN A 10 -7.32 -1.71 14.38
C ASN A 10 -7.74 -3.18 14.63
N PRO A 11 -8.21 -3.53 15.84
CA PRO A 11 -8.53 -4.90 16.20
C PRO A 11 -9.73 -5.45 15.43
N GLU A 12 -10.65 -4.59 14.96
CA GLU A 12 -11.79 -5.04 14.16
C GLU A 12 -11.36 -5.48 12.76
N VAL A 13 -10.41 -4.78 12.14
CA VAL A 13 -9.88 -5.18 10.83
C VAL A 13 -9.03 -6.44 10.94
N LEU A 14 -8.23 -6.54 12.02
CA LEU A 14 -7.33 -7.66 12.26
C LEU A 14 -8.07 -9.02 12.28
N LYS A 15 -9.27 -9.07 12.86
CA LYS A 15 -10.13 -10.27 12.90
C LYS A 15 -10.44 -10.86 11.52
N PHE A 16 -10.40 -10.05 10.47
CA PHE A 16 -10.72 -10.50 9.11
C PHE A 16 -9.49 -10.99 8.34
N ILE A 17 -8.28 -10.59 8.73
CA ILE A 17 -7.04 -10.84 7.96
C ILE A 17 -6.31 -12.11 8.42
N GLU A 18 -6.69 -12.69 9.56
CA GLU A 18 -6.15 -13.97 10.01
C GLU A 18 -6.56 -15.11 9.05
N TYR A 19 -5.56 -15.79 8.48
CA TYR A 19 -5.76 -16.90 7.57
C TYR A 19 -6.21 -18.17 8.31
N PRO A 20 -7.12 -18.99 7.75
CA PRO A 20 -7.95 -18.74 6.57
C PRO A 20 -9.32 -18.14 6.94
N THR A 21 -9.64 -16.98 6.38
CA THR A 21 -10.97 -16.36 6.44
C THR A 21 -11.64 -16.41 5.07
N ARG A 22 -12.74 -17.16 4.96
CA ARG A 22 -13.70 -17.09 3.84
C ARG A 22 -15.07 -16.66 4.33
N PRO A 23 -15.22 -15.46 4.92
CA PRO A 23 -16.53 -15.00 5.36
C PRO A 23 -17.42 -14.70 4.16
N THR A 24 -18.72 -14.91 4.35
CA THR A 24 -19.76 -14.69 3.34
C THR A 24 -19.94 -13.21 2.97
N GLY A 25 -19.35 -12.29 3.74
CA GLY A 25 -19.35 -10.85 3.53
C GLY A 25 -18.38 -10.14 4.47
N ILE A 26 -17.96 -8.94 4.11
CA ILE A 26 -16.93 -8.17 4.84
C ILE A 26 -17.48 -6.76 5.09
N GLN A 27 -17.31 -6.26 6.31
CA GLN A 27 -17.63 -4.87 6.62
C GLN A 27 -16.62 -3.93 5.94
N THR A 28 -17.08 -2.77 5.48
CA THR A 28 -16.18 -1.73 4.96
C THR A 28 -15.49 -0.99 6.10
N PHE A 29 -14.19 -0.75 5.97
CA PHE A 29 -13.39 0.01 6.94
C PHE A 29 -12.82 1.31 6.33
N ASN A 30 -12.54 2.31 7.16
CA ASN A 30 -11.76 3.46 6.66
C ASN A 30 -10.32 3.05 6.35
N GLU A 31 -9.69 3.80 5.46
CA GLU A 31 -8.37 3.46 4.90
C GLU A 31 -7.29 3.49 5.99
N GLN A 32 -7.39 4.40 6.95
CA GLN A 32 -6.44 4.51 8.06
C GLN A 32 -6.48 3.28 8.94
N SER A 33 -7.68 2.71 9.16
CA SER A 33 -7.84 1.47 9.93
C SER A 33 -7.19 0.28 9.23
N ILE A 34 -7.33 0.19 7.91
CA ILE A 34 -6.66 -0.85 7.11
C ILE A 34 -5.14 -0.65 7.17
N LEU A 35 -4.66 0.58 6.94
CA LEU A 35 -3.23 0.89 6.92
C LEU A 35 -2.54 0.73 8.28
N SER A 36 -3.28 0.85 9.39
CA SER A 36 -2.73 0.63 10.75
C SER A 36 -2.06 -0.74 10.91
N LEU A 37 -2.54 -1.74 10.18
CA LEU A 37 -2.01 -3.10 10.20
C LEU A 37 -0.63 -3.23 9.56
N TYR A 38 -0.26 -2.25 8.72
CA TYR A 38 0.97 -2.28 7.93
C TYR A 38 1.99 -1.23 8.40
N ARG A 39 1.80 -0.66 9.60
CA ARG A 39 2.67 0.38 10.17
C ARG A 39 4.17 0.06 10.06
N GLU A 40 4.58 -1.15 10.45
CA GLU A 40 5.99 -1.57 10.42
C GLU A 40 6.56 -1.61 9.00
N LYS A 41 5.75 -2.08 8.04
CA LYS A 41 6.11 -2.07 6.62
C LYS A 41 6.27 -0.63 6.12
N LEU A 42 5.36 0.27 6.50
CA LEU A 42 5.40 1.69 6.11
C LEU A 42 6.57 2.44 6.74
N HIS A 43 6.90 2.14 7.99
CA HIS A 43 8.11 2.65 8.64
C HIS A 43 9.38 2.20 7.89
N SER A 44 9.45 0.92 7.53
CA SER A 44 10.56 0.38 6.73
C SER A 44 10.69 1.07 5.38
N ILE A 45 9.57 1.28 4.66
CA ILE A 45 9.54 2.00 3.37
C ILE A 45 10.03 3.45 3.56
N SER A 46 9.61 4.13 4.63
CA SER A 46 10.08 5.49 4.95
C SER A 46 11.60 5.54 5.12
N MET A 47 12.16 4.61 5.88
CA MET A 47 13.61 4.52 6.11
C MET A 47 14.38 4.20 4.83
N MET A 48 13.86 3.29 4.00
CA MET A 48 14.51 2.93 2.74
C MET A 48 14.44 4.04 1.69
N LEU A 49 13.33 4.77 1.58
CA LEU A 49 13.22 5.87 0.63
C LEU A 49 14.00 7.12 1.09
N ALA A 50 14.19 7.28 2.40
CA ALA A 50 14.88 8.43 3.01
C ALA A 50 14.33 9.79 2.51
N ILE A 51 13.02 9.85 2.28
CA ILE A 51 12.29 11.05 1.87
C ILE A 51 11.84 11.78 3.14
N SER A 52 12.23 13.05 3.28
CA SER A 52 11.82 13.87 4.43
C SER A 52 10.32 14.15 4.41
N ASP A 53 9.75 14.32 5.60
CA ASP A 53 8.36 14.77 5.80
C ASP A 53 8.28 16.15 6.47
N SER A 54 9.39 16.90 6.47
CA SER A 54 9.49 18.21 7.12
C SER A 54 8.81 19.34 6.36
N ASP A 55 8.66 19.21 5.04
CA ASP A 55 8.06 20.23 4.19
C ASP A 55 6.53 20.06 4.16
N ILE A 56 5.81 21.04 4.70
CA ILE A 56 4.35 20.97 4.86
C ILE A 56 3.56 21.43 3.64
N ARG A 57 4.22 21.86 2.55
CA ARG A 57 3.50 22.27 1.33
C ARG A 57 2.84 21.06 0.67
N ASP A 58 1.66 21.27 0.09
CA ASP A 58 0.90 20.19 -0.53
C ASP A 58 1.52 19.63 -1.82
N ASP A 59 2.39 20.41 -2.48
CA ASP A 59 3.11 20.06 -3.69
C ASP A 59 4.55 19.57 -3.42
N ALA A 60 4.98 19.55 -2.17
CA ALA A 60 6.33 19.12 -1.81
C ALA A 60 6.52 17.61 -2.01
N TYR A 61 7.73 17.20 -2.40
CA TYR A 61 8.14 15.81 -2.53
C TYR A 61 8.46 15.18 -1.17
N THR A 62 7.42 15.01 -0.34
CA THR A 62 7.52 14.42 0.99
C THR A 62 7.03 12.98 1.03
N PHE A 63 7.36 12.25 2.10
CA PHE A 63 6.83 10.92 2.32
C PHE A 63 5.29 10.92 2.37
N THR A 64 4.70 11.94 3.01
CA THR A 64 3.25 12.12 3.02
C THR A 64 2.68 12.25 1.61
N ASN A 65 3.23 13.14 0.77
CA ASN A 65 2.65 13.43 -0.53
C ASN A 65 2.96 12.36 -1.59
N LEU A 66 4.13 11.75 -1.55
CA LEU A 66 4.55 10.76 -2.55
C LEU A 66 4.17 9.32 -2.18
N VAL A 67 3.99 9.01 -0.89
CA VAL A 67 3.73 7.63 -0.44
C VAL A 67 2.39 7.52 0.26
N LEU A 68 2.16 8.24 1.35
CA LEU A 68 0.94 8.05 2.16
C LEU A 68 -0.34 8.46 1.44
N LYS A 69 -0.35 9.63 0.77
CA LYS A 69 -1.51 10.10 -0.01
C LYS A 69 -1.88 9.10 -1.12
N PRO A 70 -0.96 8.70 -2.03
CA PRO A 70 -1.27 7.69 -3.05
C PRO A 70 -1.68 6.34 -2.47
N LEU A 71 -1.06 5.92 -1.36
CA LEU A 71 -1.39 4.64 -0.74
C LEU A 71 -2.80 4.65 -0.14
N VAL A 72 -3.22 5.74 0.50
CA VAL A 72 -4.60 5.89 0.97
C VAL A 72 -5.57 5.79 -0.20
N GLU A 73 -5.33 6.52 -1.30
CA GLU A 73 -6.17 6.42 -2.49
C GLU A 73 -6.17 5.00 -3.08
N TYR A 74 -5.03 4.33 -3.13
CA TYR A 74 -4.95 2.95 -3.58
C TYR A 74 -5.80 2.01 -2.70
N VAL A 75 -5.68 2.14 -1.37
CA VAL A 75 -6.48 1.37 -0.40
C VAL A 75 -7.98 1.66 -0.54
N ARG A 76 -8.40 2.88 -0.92
CA ARG A 76 -9.82 3.16 -1.22
C ARG A 76 -10.35 2.27 -2.35
N TRP A 77 -9.53 2.03 -3.36
CA TRP A 77 -9.92 1.23 -4.53
C TRP A 77 -9.85 -0.27 -4.28
N ILE A 78 -8.74 -0.75 -3.72
CA ILE A 78 -8.53 -2.19 -3.54
C ILE A 78 -9.07 -2.73 -2.22
N HIS A 79 -9.33 -1.84 -1.25
CA HIS A 79 -9.86 -2.14 0.07
C HIS A 79 -9.28 -3.42 0.69
N LEU A 80 -10.12 -4.44 0.88
CA LEU A 80 -9.77 -5.74 1.42
C LEU A 80 -9.90 -6.86 0.39
N LEU A 81 -9.73 -6.54 -0.90
CA LEU A 81 -9.77 -7.54 -1.96
C LEU A 81 -8.67 -8.61 -1.78
N PRO A 82 -8.95 -9.87 -2.13
CA PRO A 82 -7.93 -10.91 -2.21
C PRO A 82 -7.00 -10.65 -3.41
N ALA A 83 -5.75 -11.11 -3.33
CA ALA A 83 -4.81 -10.96 -4.45
C ALA A 83 -5.12 -11.94 -5.60
N SER A 84 -5.71 -13.10 -5.28
CA SER A 84 -6.07 -14.15 -6.24
C SER A 84 -7.04 -15.16 -5.62
N GLU A 85 -7.58 -16.09 -6.41
CA GLU A 85 -8.45 -17.17 -5.93
C GLU A 85 -7.66 -18.30 -5.23
N ASN A 86 -6.47 -18.65 -5.74
CA ASN A 86 -5.79 -19.92 -5.42
C ASN A 86 -4.32 -19.82 -4.94
N HIS A 87 -3.77 -18.63 -4.67
CA HIS A 87 -2.36 -18.46 -4.22
C HIS A 87 -2.23 -17.94 -2.77
N HIS A 88 -0.97 -17.79 -2.31
CA HIS A 88 -0.55 -17.42 -0.95
C HIS A 88 -1.10 -16.09 -0.36
N HIS A 89 -1.94 -15.35 -1.09
CA HIS A 89 -2.63 -14.14 -0.62
C HIS A 89 -4.11 -14.12 -1.06
N ASN A 90 -4.77 -15.28 -1.09
CA ASN A 90 -6.19 -15.39 -1.47
C ASN A 90 -7.19 -15.01 -0.37
N GLY A 91 -6.70 -14.65 0.83
CA GLY A 91 -7.52 -14.17 1.93
C GLY A 91 -7.86 -12.68 1.83
N ILE A 92 -8.67 -12.22 2.78
CA ILE A 92 -9.09 -10.83 2.94
C ILE A 92 -7.88 -9.90 3.08
N GLY A 93 -7.88 -8.79 2.34
CA GLY A 93 -6.77 -7.83 2.34
C GLY A 93 -5.50 -8.37 1.69
N GLY A 94 -5.56 -9.53 1.05
CA GLY A 94 -4.42 -10.16 0.41
C GLY A 94 -3.77 -9.29 -0.66
N LEU A 95 -4.57 -8.54 -1.44
CA LEU A 95 -4.05 -7.67 -2.50
C LEU A 95 -3.15 -6.56 -1.95
N LEU A 96 -3.55 -5.90 -0.86
CA LEU A 96 -2.73 -4.86 -0.23
C LEU A 96 -1.47 -5.45 0.41
N SER A 97 -1.57 -6.58 1.11
CA SER A 97 -0.40 -7.22 1.72
C SER A 97 0.64 -7.60 0.67
N HIS A 98 0.20 -8.25 -0.40
CA HIS A 98 1.03 -8.65 -1.54
C HIS A 98 1.65 -7.43 -2.23
N SER A 99 0.85 -6.41 -2.51
CA SER A 99 1.33 -5.15 -3.12
C SER A 99 2.45 -4.51 -2.31
N LEU A 100 2.31 -4.44 -0.98
CA LEU A 100 3.34 -3.89 -0.10
C LEU A 100 4.59 -4.78 -0.02
N GLU A 101 4.45 -6.10 -0.08
CA GLU A 101 5.58 -7.03 -0.11
C GLU A 101 6.39 -6.89 -1.40
N VAL A 102 5.72 -6.83 -2.55
CA VAL A 102 6.35 -6.60 -3.85
C VAL A 102 6.98 -5.21 -3.91
N ALA A 103 6.33 -4.17 -3.37
CA ALA A 103 6.90 -2.83 -3.30
C ALA A 103 8.21 -2.79 -2.49
N ILE A 104 8.23 -3.43 -1.32
CA ILE A 104 9.43 -3.53 -0.48
C ILE A 104 10.51 -4.34 -1.18
N LEU A 105 10.17 -5.45 -1.84
CA LEU A 105 11.13 -6.28 -2.56
C LEU A 105 11.75 -5.53 -3.75
N SER A 106 10.93 -4.84 -4.54
CA SER A 106 11.39 -3.98 -5.64
C SER A 106 12.32 -2.87 -5.14
N LEU A 107 11.96 -2.23 -4.03
CA LEU A 107 12.78 -1.19 -3.40
C LEU A 107 14.11 -1.76 -2.89
N LYS A 108 14.10 -2.94 -2.27
CA LYS A 108 15.32 -3.65 -1.84
C LYS A 108 16.22 -3.98 -3.03
N ASN A 109 15.67 -4.47 -4.13
CA ASN A 109 16.43 -4.79 -5.33
C ASN A 109 17.04 -3.53 -5.96
N ALA A 110 16.27 -2.44 -6.04
CA ALA A 110 16.75 -1.15 -6.52
C ALA A 110 17.87 -0.58 -5.64
N HIS A 111 17.79 -0.78 -4.31
CA HIS A 111 18.86 -0.41 -3.38
C HIS A 111 20.17 -1.17 -3.60
N HIS A 112 20.10 -2.45 -3.96
CA HIS A 112 21.30 -3.24 -4.26
C HIS A 112 21.80 -3.09 -5.70
N SER A 113 21.07 -2.36 -6.54
CA SER A 113 21.45 -2.12 -7.94
C SER A 113 22.26 -0.84 -8.06
N GLU A 114 23.28 -0.82 -8.91
CA GLU A 114 24.01 0.40 -9.26
C GLU A 114 23.46 1.00 -10.55
N LEU A 115 23.18 2.30 -10.54
CA LEU A 115 22.82 3.03 -11.75
C LEU A 115 24.09 3.37 -12.53
N ARG A 116 24.07 3.18 -13.84
CA ARG A 116 25.16 3.67 -14.69
C ARG A 116 25.26 5.19 -14.56
N PRO A 117 26.43 5.76 -14.22
CA PRO A 117 26.59 7.20 -14.09
C PRO A 117 26.27 7.92 -15.42
N ILE A 118 25.59 9.06 -15.34
CA ILE A 118 25.24 9.91 -16.49
C ILE A 118 25.65 11.37 -16.30
N GLY A 119 26.07 11.78 -15.11
CA GLY A 119 26.37 13.18 -14.82
C GLY A 119 27.19 13.39 -13.57
N TYR A 120 27.02 14.56 -12.96
CA TYR A 120 27.74 14.94 -11.75
C TYR A 120 27.20 14.21 -10.51
N GLN A 121 28.03 14.13 -9.46
CA GLN A 121 27.69 13.42 -8.23
C GLN A 121 26.37 13.91 -7.60
N ASP A 122 26.11 15.23 -7.62
CA ASP A 122 24.88 15.82 -7.07
C ASP A 122 23.64 15.37 -7.85
N GLU A 123 23.75 15.25 -9.18
CA GLU A 123 22.69 14.75 -10.04
C GLU A 123 22.43 13.27 -9.78
N GLU A 124 23.48 12.47 -9.55
CA GLU A 124 23.35 11.05 -9.21
C GLU A 124 22.64 10.85 -7.86
N VAL A 125 22.86 11.71 -6.86
CA VAL A 125 22.15 11.66 -5.58
C VAL A 125 20.65 11.89 -5.77
N VAL A 126 20.26 12.88 -6.58
CA VAL A 126 18.84 13.15 -6.88
C VAL A 126 18.25 12.00 -7.69
N ARG A 127 18.94 11.56 -8.74
CA ARG A 127 18.51 10.46 -9.62
C ARG A 127 18.32 9.17 -8.85
N ARG A 128 19.19 8.88 -7.88
CA ARG A 128 19.07 7.72 -7.00
C ARG A 128 17.74 7.72 -6.25
N LYS A 129 17.33 8.86 -5.67
CA LYS A 129 16.05 8.98 -4.95
C LYS A 129 14.85 8.73 -5.88
N VAL A 130 14.89 9.31 -7.09
CA VAL A 130 13.85 9.11 -8.11
C VAL A 130 13.76 7.65 -8.53
N TYR A 131 14.89 6.98 -8.75
CA TYR A 131 14.94 5.57 -9.12
C TYR A 131 14.36 4.65 -8.04
N LEU A 132 14.72 4.90 -6.77
CA LEU A 132 14.17 4.14 -5.64
C LEU A 132 12.66 4.31 -5.52
N TYR A 133 12.17 5.55 -5.65
CA TYR A 133 10.72 5.82 -5.64
C TYR A 133 10.01 5.14 -6.82
N ALA A 134 10.59 5.19 -8.02
CA ALA A 134 10.05 4.53 -9.20
C ALA A 134 9.93 3.01 -9.01
N ALA A 135 10.97 2.36 -8.47
CA ALA A 135 10.93 0.93 -8.18
C ALA A 135 9.86 0.57 -7.13
N PHE A 136 9.75 1.39 -6.08
CA PHE A 136 8.72 1.24 -5.05
C PHE A 136 7.31 1.33 -5.64
N ILE A 137 7.00 2.42 -6.35
CA ILE A 137 5.64 2.66 -6.85
C ILE A 137 5.25 1.62 -7.89
N CYS A 138 6.17 1.22 -8.79
CA CYS A 138 5.92 0.14 -9.74
C CYS A 138 5.59 -1.18 -9.04
N GLY A 139 6.30 -1.53 -7.96
CA GLY A 139 5.98 -2.73 -7.18
C GLY A 139 4.64 -2.62 -6.46
N LEU A 140 4.29 -1.44 -5.93
CA LEU A 140 3.03 -1.21 -5.22
C LEU A 140 1.81 -1.39 -6.13
N VAL A 141 1.86 -0.86 -7.35
CA VAL A 141 0.70 -0.86 -8.25
C VAL A 141 0.75 -1.97 -9.32
N HIS A 142 1.69 -2.92 -9.24
CA HIS A 142 1.87 -3.93 -10.29
C HIS A 142 0.60 -4.75 -10.58
N ASP A 143 -0.18 -5.04 -9.54
CA ASP A 143 -1.42 -5.81 -9.60
C ASP A 143 -2.68 -4.94 -9.41
N ALA A 144 -2.58 -3.61 -9.58
CA ALA A 144 -3.71 -2.70 -9.40
C ALA A 144 -4.92 -3.03 -10.32
N GLY A 145 -4.66 -3.69 -11.45
CA GLY A 145 -5.70 -4.18 -12.37
C GLY A 145 -6.63 -5.25 -11.79
N LYS A 146 -6.29 -5.85 -10.64
CA LYS A 146 -7.11 -6.88 -9.97
C LYS A 146 -8.52 -6.42 -9.62
N VAL A 147 -8.76 -5.11 -9.51
CA VAL A 147 -10.09 -4.53 -9.32
C VAL A 147 -11.09 -4.88 -10.43
N TYR A 148 -10.61 -5.29 -11.60
CA TYR A 148 -11.45 -5.70 -12.74
C TYR A 148 -11.71 -7.21 -12.80
N ASP A 149 -11.07 -8.00 -11.93
CA ASP A 149 -11.19 -9.47 -11.93
C ASP A 149 -12.36 -9.98 -11.06
N LEU A 150 -13.06 -9.09 -10.34
CA LEU A 150 -14.00 -9.44 -9.28
C LEU A 150 -15.30 -8.63 -9.36
N ASP A 151 -16.43 -9.27 -9.04
CA ASP A 151 -17.71 -8.61 -8.83
C ASP A 151 -17.92 -8.31 -7.34
N ILE A 152 -18.17 -7.04 -7.00
CA ILE A 152 -18.47 -6.61 -5.64
C ILE A 152 -19.96 -6.33 -5.53
N VAL A 153 -20.66 -7.14 -4.74
CA VAL A 153 -22.10 -6.98 -4.47
C VAL A 153 -22.31 -6.40 -3.08
N SER A 154 -22.93 -5.23 -2.99
CA SER A 154 -23.35 -4.64 -1.72
C SER A 154 -24.67 -5.27 -1.27
N LEU A 155 -24.65 -5.92 -0.11
CA LEU A 155 -25.87 -6.43 0.53
C LEU A 155 -26.41 -5.35 1.49
N ASN A 156 -27.47 -4.68 1.08
CA ASN A 156 -28.24 -3.84 2.00
C ASN A 156 -29.06 -4.74 2.94
N LEU A 157 -28.56 -4.97 4.14
CA LEU A 157 -29.28 -5.68 5.21
C LEU A 157 -30.57 -4.96 5.67
N ALA A 158 -30.90 -3.80 5.10
CA ALA A 158 -32.10 -3.03 5.38
C ALA A 158 -33.33 -3.42 4.55
N SER A 159 -33.21 -4.35 3.59
CA SER A 159 -34.37 -4.89 2.87
C SER A 159 -34.78 -6.24 3.48
N PRO A 160 -36.03 -6.42 3.92
CA PRO A 160 -36.49 -7.72 4.40
C PRO A 160 -36.44 -8.70 3.23
N ILE A 161 -35.83 -9.86 3.47
CA ILE A 161 -35.90 -11.01 2.56
C ILE A 161 -37.38 -11.38 2.46
N ILE A 162 -37.96 -11.25 1.26
CA ILE A 162 -39.33 -11.66 0.92
C ILE A 162 -39.40 -13.19 0.96
#